data_AF-A0A535RCD5-F1
#
_entry.id   AF-A0A535RCD5-F1
#
_cell.length_a   1.000
_cell.length_b   1.000
_cell.length_c   1.000
_cell.angle_alpha   90.00
_cell.angle_beta   90.00
_cell.angle_gamma   90.00
#
_symmetry.space_group_name_H-M   'P 1'
#
loop_
_entity.id
_entity.type
_entity.pdbx_description
1 polymer ?
#
loop_
_entity_poly.entity_id
_entity_poly.type
_entity_poly.pdbx_seq_one_letter_code
_entity_poly.pdbx_strand_id
1 'polypeptide(L)' 'MQRQCAWCLRMMNGRGERISLQPVPKLYEATHGMCRVCGMYWLEQAICETEEQPVLVAVLQAKEPTYRC' A
#
# COMPACT_ATOMS: atom_id res chain seq x y z
N MET A 1 2.82 7.69 20.05
CA MET A 1 2.43 8.60 18.95
C MET A 1 1.29 7.97 18.17
N GLN A 2 0.22 8.72 17.91
CA GLN A 2 -0.90 8.25 17.10
C GLN A 2 -0.49 8.22 15.62
N ARG A 3 -0.89 7.19 14.87
CA ARG A 3 -0.62 7.07 13.43
C ARG A 3 -1.92 6.98 12.65
N GLN A 4 -2.00 7.72 11.55
CA GLN A 4 -3.16 7.72 10.65
C GLN A 4 -2.73 7.37 9.23
N CYS A 5 -3.53 6.54 8.55
CA CYS A 5 -3.35 6.28 7.14
C CYS A 5 -3.66 7.55 6.33
N ALA A 6 -2.72 8.04 5.53
CA ALA A 6 -2.92 9.21 4.68
C ALA A 6 -3.95 9.00 3.56
N TRP A 7 -4.21 7.74 3.18
CA TRP A 7 -5.13 7.39 2.10
C TRP A 7 -6.56 7.18 2.58
N CYS A 8 -6.77 6.29 3.56
CA CYS A 8 -8.12 5.91 4.00
C CYS A 8 -8.55 6.56 5.32
N LEU A 9 -7.71 7.43 5.90
CA LEU A 9 -7.94 8.18 7.14
C LEU A 9 -8.26 7.31 8.38
N ARG A 10 -8.02 6.00 8.32
CA ARG A 10 -8.13 5.11 9.49
C ARG A 10 -6.89 5.19 10.37
N MET A 11 -7.10 5.03 11.67
CA MET A 11 -6.01 4.92 12.64
C MET A 11 -5.26 3.61 12.46
N MET A 12 -3.95 3.62 12.73
CA MET A 12 -3.09 2.44 12.64
C MET A 12 -2.09 2.36 13.78
N ASN A 13 -1.60 1.15 14.07
CA ASN A 13 -0.53 0.94 15.02
C ASN A 13 0.87 1.15 14.39
N GLY A 14 1.93 0.93 15.16
CA GLY A 14 3.31 1.05 14.68
C GLY A 14 3.69 0.11 13.52
N ARG A 15 2.92 -0.96 13.31
CA ARG A 15 3.09 -1.97 12.25
C ARG A 15 2.26 -1.66 11.00
N GLY A 16 1.49 -0.57 10.99
CA GLY A 16 0.61 -0.20 9.88
C GLY A 16 -0.69 -1.01 9.82
N GLU A 17 -1.04 -1.74 10.89
CA GLU A 17 -2.32 -2.44 11.02
C GLU A 17 -3.41 -1.46 11.45
N ARG A 18 -4.59 -1.52 10.82
CA ARG A 18 -5.72 -0.65 11.13
C ARG A 18 -6.25 -0.97 12.52
N ILE A 19 -6.40 0.05 13.36
CA ILE A 19 -7.01 -0.07 14.70
C ILE A 19 -8.38 0.62 14.78
N SER A 20 -8.73 1.45 13.78
CA SER A 20 -10.10 1.97 13.64
C SER A 20 -10.85 1.24 12.54
N LEU A 21 -12.12 0.90 12.81
CA LEU A 21 -13.02 0.29 11.84
C LEU A 21 -13.46 1.30 10.77
N GLN A 22 -13.73 2.54 11.19
CA GLN A 22 -14.14 3.63 10.32
C GLN A 22 -13.01 4.65 10.11
N PRO A 23 -13.00 5.36 8.97
CA PRO A 23 -12.19 6.56 8.80
C PRO A 23 -12.49 7.57 9.91
N VAL A 24 -11.48 8.30 10.35
CA VAL A 24 -11.64 9.41 11.29
C VAL A 24 -11.20 10.71 10.61
N PRO A 25 -11.61 11.89 11.11
CA PRO A 25 -11.12 13.17 10.59
C PRO A 25 -9.59 13.20 10.53
N LYS A 26 -9.03 13.97 9.61
CA LYS A 26 -7.57 14.11 9.51
C LYS A 26 -7.00 14.69 10.81
N LEU A 27 -6.11 13.94 11.44
CA LEU A 27 -5.46 14.32 12.69
C LEU A 27 -4.08 14.91 12.37
N TYR A 28 -3.96 16.23 12.30
CA TYR A 28 -2.70 16.90 11.95
C TYR A 28 -1.55 16.60 12.91
N GLU A 29 -1.85 16.24 14.16
CA GLU A 29 -0.87 15.87 15.18
C GLU A 29 -0.39 14.41 15.06
N ALA A 30 -1.08 13.58 14.27
CA ALA A 30 -0.70 12.19 14.06
C ALA A 30 0.42 12.07 13.02
N THR A 31 1.25 11.04 13.16
CA THR A 31 2.17 10.65 12.07
C THR A 31 1.36 10.02 10.94
N HIS A 32 1.58 10.49 9.72
CA HIS A 32 0.88 10.00 8.53
C HIS A 32 1.75 9.00 7.76
N GLY A 33 1.15 7.92 7.29
CA GLY A 33 1.79 6.92 6.45
C GLY A 33 0.75 6.09 5.71
N MET A 34 1.15 4.97 5.09
CA MET A 34 0.21 4.08 4.40
C MET A 34 -0.03 2.82 5.23
N CYS A 35 -1.30 2.50 5.51
CA CYS A 35 -1.63 1.23 6.18
C CYS A 35 -1.39 0.06 5.23
N ARG A 36 -1.13 -1.13 5.78
CA ARG A 36 -0.80 -2.34 5.00
C ARG A 36 -1.82 -2.62 3.89
N VAL A 37 -3.11 -2.51 4.20
CA VAL A 37 -4.19 -2.77 3.22
C VAL A 37 -4.16 -1.78 2.06
N CYS A 38 -4.02 -0.48 2.34
CA CYS A 38 -3.93 0.53 1.27
C CYS A 38 -2.64 0.35 0.46
N GLY A 39 -1.53 -0.01 1.12
CA GLY A 39 -0.27 -0.29 0.43
C GLY A 39 -0.36 -1.48 -0.50
N MET A 40 -1.07 -2.55 -0.11
CA MET A 40 -1.30 -3.71 -0.99
C MET A 40 -2.15 -3.33 -2.20
N TYR A 41 -3.26 -2.62 -2.02
CA TYR A 41 -4.08 -2.15 -3.15
C TYR A 41 -3.29 -1.26 -4.11
N TRP A 42 -2.49 -0.35 -3.58
CA TRP A 42 -1.62 0.49 -4.41
C TRP A 42 -0.58 -0.35 -5.16
N LEU A 43 0.02 -1.34 -4.50
CA LEU A 43 1.01 -2.23 -5.11
C LEU A 43 0.40 -3.11 -6.20
N GLU A 44 -0.79 -3.67 -5.97
CA GLU A 44 -1.54 -4.44 -6.95
C GLU A 44 -1.81 -3.60 -8.21
N GLN A 45 -2.27 -2.35 -8.03
CA GLN A 45 -2.48 -1.42 -9.14
C GLN A 45 -1.19 -1.07 -9.86
N ALA A 46 -0.13 -0.74 -9.12
CA ALA A 46 1.16 -0.37 -9.70
C ALA A 46 1.76 -1.51 -10.53
N ILE A 47 1.66 -2.75 -10.06
CA ILE A 47 2.15 -3.93 -10.81
C ILE A 47 1.29 -4.15 -12.07
N CYS A 48 -0.04 -4.07 -11.95
CA CYS A 48 -0.95 -4.24 -13.09
C CYS A 48 -0.79 -3.15 -14.17
N GLU A 49 -0.44 -1.93 -13.80
CA GLU A 49 -0.18 -0.83 -14.74
C GLU A 49 1.20 -0.90 -15.41
N THR A 50 2.11 -1.76 -14.93
CA THR A 50 3.50 -1.84 -15.45
C THR A 50 3.65 -2.75 -16.68
N GLU A 51 2.59 -3.39 -17.16
CA GLU A 51 2.62 -4.24 -18.37
C GLU A 51 2.92 -3.47 -19.68
N GLU A 52 3.01 -2.12 -19.66
CA GLU A 52 3.45 -1.30 -20.79
C GLU A 52 4.91 -0.80 -20.70
N GLN A 53 5.75 -1.34 -19.82
CA GLN A 53 7.16 -0.91 -19.73
C GLN A 53 8.15 -2.06 -20.06
N PRO A 54 8.73 -2.09 -21.29
CA PRO A 54 9.59 -3.17 -21.77
C PRO A 54 10.97 -3.28 -21.09
N VAL A 55 11.26 -2.51 -20.03
CA VAL A 55 12.59 -2.42 -19.42
C VAL A 55 12.73 -3.32 -18.17
N LEU A 56 11.63 -3.64 -17.48
CA LEU A 56 11.67 -4.46 -16.24
C LEU A 56 11.67 -5.97 -16.51
N VAL A 57 11.16 -6.41 -17.66
CA VAL A 57 11.07 -7.84 -18.04
C VAL A 57 12.46 -8.47 -18.18
N ALA A 58 13.46 -7.72 -18.66
CA ALA A 58 14.83 -8.23 -18.82
C ALA A 58 15.54 -8.53 -17.48
N VAL A 59 15.12 -7.87 -16.39
CA VAL A 59 15.73 -8.05 -15.06
C VAL A 59 15.01 -9.13 -14.24
N LEU A 60 13.72 -9.35 -14.48
CA LEU A 60 12.90 -10.30 -13.72
C LEU A 60 12.83 -11.72 -14.33
N GLN A 61 13.34 -11.93 -15.55
CA GLN A 61 13.42 -13.25 -16.20
C GLN A 61 14.29 -14.30 -15.46
N ALA A 62 14.91 -13.95 -14.32
CA ALA A 62 15.74 -14.87 -13.55
C ALA A 62 14.98 -15.76 -12.55
N LYS A 63 13.66 -15.59 -12.32
CA LYS A 63 12.85 -16.54 -11.53
C LYS A 63 11.37 -16.20 -11.64
N GLU A 64 10.62 -17.08 -12.30
CA GLU A 64 9.17 -16.99 -12.46
C GLU A 64 8.43 -17.03 -11.10
N PRO A 65 7.53 -16.08 -10.83
CA PRO A 65 6.39 -16.33 -9.98
C PRO A 65 5.15 -16.26 -10.86
N THR A 66 4.49 -17.40 -11.07
CA THR A 66 3.16 -17.45 -11.67
C THR A 66 2.17 -16.68 -10.79
N TYR A 67 1.82 -15.46 -11.16
CA TYR A 67 0.65 -14.77 -10.62
C TYR A 67 -0.48 -14.86 -11.65
N ARG A 68 -1.51 -15.64 -11.32
CA ARG A 68 -2.80 -15.65 -12.03
C ARG A 68 -3.55 -14.39 -11.65
N CYS A 69 -3.93 -13.60 -12.64
CA CYS A 69 -5.11 -12.73 -12.56
C CYS A 69 -6.38 -13.58 -12.52
#